data_AF-A0A9W6WKB8-F1
#
_entry.id   AF-A0A9W6WKB8-F1
#
_cell.length_a   1.000
_cell.length_b   1.000
_cell.length_c   1.000
_cell.angle_alpha   90.00
_cell.angle_beta   90.00
_cell.angle_gamma   90.00
#
_symmetry.space_group_name_H-M   'P 1'
#
loop_
_entity.id
_entity.type
_entity.pdbx_description
1 polymer ?
#
loop_
_entity_poly.entity_id
_entity_poly.type
_entity_poly.pdbx_seq_one_letter_code
_entity_poly.pdbx_strand_id
1 'polypeptide(L)'
;MILSIRNLIPRSSIKVNPLRNLTKLNRINTTNNIPIFQNAYNSYNSYNVIRYKSDLINKIPGESKQTNQLKDRFPTSLKLSNEAIPTLLPRPGVPRASNTMPLKKMLYILKQKQEPELIYDAEPHKLYFVFCYCFALVFFIYAFNTYSIGSELVIGMYKDNDMSLDNLKLNLQLIMNFGIVALLTLGPLIAGSVFILFPSRLIRRMWYLPGKIEHIRFTTHPMIPYRPSPVITLPLSELSRHQRSRIWTNKGFYGTNDSSFFFFVKEKGKKSPWIMDRKGFFWGDGRVFDVLFGKETIEQAERGEKFDEKIGKMMKKGKEEEKKLKKELGFGWRYKAQGKLMIEDLNKLKKIIKKDSITDGSKNGDSKSLPGGNEEDQKTVNKK
;
A
#
# COMPACT_ATOMS: atom_id res chain seq x y z
N MET A 1 -36.27 -47.98 -24.38
CA MET A 1 -35.10 -48.53 -23.67
C MET A 1 -34.81 -47.58 -22.50
N ILE A 2 -35.69 -47.52 -21.48
CA ILE A 2 -35.81 -48.36 -20.27
C ILE A 2 -34.52 -48.35 -19.41
N LEU A 3 -34.72 -47.97 -18.13
CA LEU A 3 -33.91 -48.07 -16.89
C LEU A 3 -33.26 -46.74 -16.45
N SER A 4 -33.69 -46.05 -15.38
CA SER A 4 -34.03 -46.40 -13.98
C SER A 4 -32.84 -46.74 -13.08
N ILE A 5 -32.35 -45.75 -12.32
CA ILE A 5 -31.68 -45.88 -10.99
C ILE A 5 -31.93 -44.53 -10.26
N ARG A 6 -32.97 -44.31 -9.45
CA ARG A 6 -33.24 -44.70 -8.05
C ARG A 6 -32.05 -44.64 -7.07
N ASN A 7 -32.18 -43.68 -6.14
CA ASN A 7 -31.84 -43.72 -4.71
C ASN A 7 -30.36 -43.86 -4.31
N LEU A 8 -29.89 -42.91 -3.49
CA LEU A 8 -29.38 -43.17 -2.13
C LEU A 8 -29.07 -41.83 -1.42
N ILE A 9 -30.02 -41.39 -0.59
CA ILE A 9 -29.83 -40.41 0.47
C ILE A 9 -29.64 -41.21 1.76
N PRO A 10 -28.56 -41.00 2.54
CA PRO A 10 -28.57 -41.37 3.95
C PRO A 10 -29.11 -40.20 4.79
N ARG A 11 -30.31 -40.40 5.34
CA ARG A 11 -30.82 -39.68 6.51
C ARG A 11 -29.95 -40.05 7.72
N SER A 12 -29.35 -39.07 8.39
CA SER A 12 -28.94 -39.23 9.79
C SER A 12 -29.66 -38.17 10.63
N SER A 13 -30.45 -38.70 11.56
CA SER A 13 -31.23 -37.98 12.54
C SER A 13 -30.34 -37.58 13.71
N ILE A 14 -30.19 -36.28 13.96
CA ILE A 14 -29.64 -35.78 15.23
C ILE A 14 -30.77 -35.01 15.94
N LYS A 15 -31.36 -35.67 16.93
CA LYS A 15 -32.18 -35.05 17.97
C LYS A 15 -31.21 -34.39 18.97
N VAL A 16 -31.34 -33.09 19.21
CA VAL A 16 -30.85 -32.47 20.45
C VAL A 16 -31.95 -31.58 21.00
N ASN A 17 -32.35 -31.90 22.22
CA ASN A 17 -33.40 -31.25 22.99
C ASN A 17 -33.04 -29.79 23.37
N PRO A 18 -34.07 -28.98 23.65
CA PRO A 18 -33.92 -27.57 23.95
C PRO A 18 -33.61 -27.31 25.43
N LEU A 19 -33.03 -26.13 25.67
CA LEU A 19 -33.17 -25.28 26.87
C LEU A 19 -32.85 -25.92 28.24
N ARG A 20 -31.66 -25.59 28.77
CA ARG A 20 -31.44 -25.50 30.22
C ARG A 20 -30.87 -24.12 30.58
N ASN A 21 -31.70 -23.41 31.34
CA ASN A 21 -31.44 -22.33 32.30
C ASN A 21 -29.97 -21.98 32.59
N LEU A 22 -29.59 -20.73 32.29
CA LEU A 22 -28.57 -19.98 33.02
C LEU A 22 -29.08 -18.57 33.28
N THR A 23 -29.98 -18.45 34.26
CA THR A 23 -30.14 -17.23 35.05
C THR A 23 -29.08 -17.24 36.14
N LYS A 24 -28.12 -16.30 36.08
CA LYS A 24 -27.55 -15.56 37.23
C LYS A 24 -26.37 -14.70 36.77
N LEU A 25 -26.65 -13.39 36.72
CA LEU A 25 -25.84 -12.28 37.23
C LEU A 25 -24.32 -12.35 37.04
N ASN A 26 -23.79 -11.39 36.28
CA ASN A 26 -22.97 -10.36 36.92
C ASN A 26 -23.03 -9.03 36.18
N ARG A 27 -23.43 -8.02 36.96
CA ARG A 27 -23.49 -6.60 36.63
C ARG A 27 -22.07 -6.12 36.43
N ILE A 28 -21.67 -5.84 35.19
CA ILE A 28 -20.37 -5.22 34.90
C ILE A 28 -20.49 -3.75 35.29
N ASN A 29 -19.98 -3.43 36.48
CA ASN A 29 -19.75 -2.07 36.92
C ASN A 29 -18.74 -1.42 35.97
N THR A 30 -19.21 -0.43 35.21
CA THR A 30 -18.39 0.57 34.53
C THR A 30 -17.66 1.40 35.58
N THR A 31 -16.43 1.01 35.88
CA THR A 31 -15.46 1.89 36.54
C THR A 31 -14.33 2.15 35.55
N ASN A 32 -14.25 3.41 35.12
CA ASN A 32 -13.15 3.95 34.35
C ASN A 32 -11.88 3.91 35.22
N ASN A 33 -11.15 2.80 35.15
CA ASN A 33 -9.81 2.71 35.72
C ASN A 33 -8.86 2.20 34.64
N ILE A 34 -8.14 3.15 34.02
CA ILE A 34 -7.00 2.90 33.16
C ILE A 34 -5.74 3.01 34.04
N PRO A 35 -5.25 1.91 34.65
CA PRO A 35 -3.83 1.87 35.02
C PRO A 35 -3.11 0.55 34.66
N ILE A 36 -3.54 -0.17 33.61
CA ILE A 36 -2.91 -1.46 33.24
C ILE A 36 -1.81 -1.31 32.17
N PHE A 37 -1.70 -0.17 31.49
CA PHE A 37 -0.74 -0.03 30.38
C PHE A 37 0.67 0.41 30.78
N GLN A 38 0.85 1.06 31.95
CA GLN A 38 2.17 1.49 32.42
C GLN A 38 3.03 0.32 32.92
N ASN A 39 2.43 -0.66 33.60
CA ASN A 39 3.15 -1.84 34.10
C ASN A 39 3.63 -2.77 32.97
N ALA A 40 2.96 -2.74 31.81
CA ALA A 40 3.43 -3.49 30.64
C ALA A 40 4.75 -2.92 30.09
N TYR A 41 4.96 -1.60 30.14
CA TYR A 41 6.19 -0.97 29.63
C TYR A 41 7.41 -1.34 30.48
N ASN A 42 7.28 -1.31 31.82
CA ASN A 42 8.38 -1.60 32.73
C ASN A 42 8.81 -3.08 32.72
N SER A 43 7.91 -4.02 32.40
CA SER A 43 8.25 -5.45 32.28
C SER A 43 9.05 -5.81 31.03
N TYR A 44 9.15 -4.92 30.03
CA TYR A 44 9.95 -5.17 28.82
C TYR A 44 11.41 -4.72 28.94
N ASN A 45 11.79 -4.00 30.00
CA ASN A 45 13.15 -3.45 30.13
C ASN A 45 14.15 -4.37 30.85
N SER A 46 13.75 -5.56 31.30
CA SER A 46 14.67 -6.53 31.92
C SER A 46 15.14 -7.58 30.92
N TYR A 47 16.10 -7.25 30.05
CA TYR A 47 16.80 -8.25 29.24
C TYR A 47 18.27 -8.32 29.64
N ASN A 48 18.65 -9.49 30.17
CA ASN A 48 20.03 -9.94 30.23
C ASN A 48 20.64 -9.80 28.82
N VAL A 49 21.77 -9.10 28.71
CA VAL A 49 22.52 -8.94 27.47
C VAL A 49 23.08 -10.32 27.08
N ILE A 50 22.32 -11.07 26.27
CA ILE A 50 22.80 -12.31 25.67
C ILE A 50 23.93 -11.91 24.70
N ARG A 51 25.18 -12.24 25.04
CA ARG A 51 26.32 -12.08 24.13
C ARG A 51 26.14 -13.02 22.93
N TYR A 52 25.60 -12.50 21.84
CA TYR A 52 25.57 -13.20 20.57
C TYR A 52 27.00 -13.29 19.99
N LYS A 53 27.31 -14.41 19.30
CA LYS A 53 28.51 -14.46 18.45
C LYS A 53 28.43 -13.33 17.40
N SER A 54 29.57 -12.75 17.01
CA SER A 54 29.67 -11.62 16.06
C SER A 54 28.83 -11.81 14.78
N ASP A 55 28.74 -13.05 14.28
CA ASP A 55 28.04 -13.37 13.04
C ASP A 55 26.51 -13.33 13.19
N LEU A 56 26.00 -13.56 14.40
CA LEU A 56 24.57 -13.48 14.71
C LEU A 56 24.12 -12.03 14.86
N ILE A 57 24.99 -11.13 15.34
CA ILE A 57 24.69 -9.70 15.49
C ILE A 57 24.33 -9.09 14.13
N ASN A 58 25.04 -9.48 13.07
CA ASN A 58 24.74 -9.02 11.71
C ASN A 58 23.37 -9.47 11.18
N LYS A 59 22.75 -10.49 11.80
CA LYS A 59 21.42 -10.99 11.46
C LYS A 59 20.32 -10.37 12.31
N ILE A 60 20.67 -9.58 13.33
CA ILE A 60 19.70 -8.86 14.15
C ILE A 60 19.33 -7.56 13.43
N PRO A 61 18.03 -7.30 13.19
CA PRO A 61 17.55 -6.07 12.57
C PRO A 61 18.02 -4.84 13.33
N GLY A 62 18.55 -3.85 12.61
CA GLY A 62 19.04 -2.59 13.16
C GLY A 62 20.49 -2.59 13.65
N GLU A 63 21.01 -3.72 14.11
CA GLU A 63 22.37 -3.83 14.67
C GLU A 63 23.44 -3.98 13.59
N SER A 64 23.08 -4.47 12.41
CA SER A 64 24.03 -4.59 11.30
C SER A 64 24.53 -3.22 10.85
N LYS A 65 25.85 -3.07 10.63
CA LYS A 65 26.40 -1.85 10.02
C LYS A 65 26.01 -1.83 8.55
N GLN A 66 25.33 -0.78 8.10
CA GLN A 66 25.03 -0.58 6.68
C GLN A 66 26.31 -0.17 5.94
N THR A 67 26.97 -1.14 5.32
CA THR A 67 28.09 -0.88 4.41
C THR A 67 27.57 -0.63 3.00
N ASN A 68 28.31 0.20 2.25
CA ASN A 68 28.02 0.57 0.85
C ASN A 68 29.07 -0.01 -0.11
N GLN A 69 29.78 -1.04 0.33
CA GLN A 69 30.87 -1.63 -0.45
C GLN A 69 30.28 -2.46 -1.59
N LEU A 70 31.06 -2.64 -2.65
CA LEU A 70 30.62 -3.42 -3.81
C LEU A 70 30.31 -4.89 -3.42
N LYS A 71 31.05 -5.44 -2.45
CA LYS A 71 30.83 -6.77 -1.88
C LYS A 71 29.45 -6.98 -1.23
N ASP A 72 28.80 -5.90 -0.81
CA ASP A 72 27.47 -5.96 -0.19
C ASP A 72 26.34 -5.94 -1.23
N ARG A 73 26.69 -5.63 -2.48
CA ARG A 73 25.76 -5.60 -3.62
C ARG A 73 25.75 -6.89 -4.40
N PHE A 74 26.85 -7.64 -4.39
CA PHE A 74 26.99 -8.88 -5.13
C PHE A 74 27.04 -10.09 -4.20
N PRO A 75 26.47 -11.23 -4.62
CA PRO A 75 26.59 -12.47 -3.87
C PRO A 75 28.07 -12.84 -3.75
N THR A 76 28.48 -13.21 -2.54
CA THR A 76 29.88 -13.61 -2.26
C THR A 76 30.23 -14.96 -2.88
N SER A 77 29.23 -15.77 -3.20
CA SER A 77 29.39 -17.07 -3.85
C SER A 77 28.32 -17.29 -4.91
N LEU A 78 28.62 -18.12 -5.91
CA LEU A 78 27.65 -18.53 -6.94
C LEU A 78 26.57 -19.50 -6.41
N LYS A 79 26.63 -19.89 -5.13
CA LYS A 79 25.61 -20.71 -4.48
C LYS A 79 24.44 -19.82 -4.03
N LEU A 80 23.60 -19.46 -5.00
CA LEU A 80 22.47 -18.53 -4.82
C LEU A 80 21.41 -19.04 -3.82
N SER A 81 21.35 -20.36 -3.58
CA SER A 81 20.42 -20.98 -2.62
C SER A 81 20.55 -20.40 -1.21
N ASN A 82 21.77 -20.05 -0.80
CA ASN A 82 22.04 -19.59 0.56
C ASN A 82 21.63 -18.13 0.77
N GLU A 83 21.58 -17.34 -0.30
CA GLU A 83 21.15 -15.93 -0.23
C GLU A 83 19.63 -15.77 -0.46
N ALA A 84 18.93 -16.83 -0.87
CA ALA A 84 17.48 -16.82 -1.04
C ALA A 84 16.70 -17.08 0.27
N ILE A 85 17.38 -17.60 1.29
CA ILE A 85 16.79 -17.94 2.59
C ILE A 85 16.76 -16.68 3.47
N PRO A 86 15.63 -16.38 4.12
CA PRO A 86 15.56 -15.22 4.98
C PRO A 86 16.56 -15.33 6.13
N THR A 87 17.39 -14.30 6.28
CA THR A 87 18.54 -14.29 7.21
C THR A 87 18.28 -13.46 8.45
N LEU A 88 17.28 -12.58 8.43
CA LEU A 88 16.95 -11.70 9.55
C LEU A 88 16.22 -12.46 10.66
N LEU A 89 16.79 -12.43 11.86
CA LEU A 89 16.17 -12.96 13.05
C LEU A 89 15.15 -11.96 13.60
N PRO A 90 14.10 -12.42 14.30
CA PRO A 90 13.19 -11.50 14.96
C PRO A 90 13.91 -10.74 16.07
N ARG A 91 13.82 -9.40 16.03
CA ARG A 91 14.45 -8.53 17.04
C ARG A 91 13.83 -8.80 18.42
N PRO A 92 14.65 -9.04 19.46
CA PRO A 92 14.14 -9.21 20.83
C PRO A 92 13.51 -7.90 21.32
N GLY A 93 12.45 -7.99 22.12
CA GLY A 93 11.76 -6.82 22.70
C GLY A 93 10.72 -6.13 21.80
N VAL A 94 10.57 -6.55 20.54
CA VAL A 94 9.52 -6.02 19.65
C VAL A 94 8.19 -6.73 19.94
N PRO A 95 7.09 -5.99 20.17
CA PRO A 95 5.80 -6.59 20.50
C PRO A 95 5.30 -7.42 19.32
N ARG A 96 4.84 -8.65 19.57
CA ARG A 96 4.27 -9.51 18.53
C ARG A 96 2.77 -9.58 18.67
N ALA A 97 2.06 -9.62 17.54
CA ALA A 97 0.63 -9.77 17.58
C ALA A 97 0.25 -11.13 18.19
N SER A 98 -0.48 -11.08 19.29
CA SER A 98 -0.97 -12.24 20.01
C SER A 98 -2.30 -11.89 20.67
N ASN A 99 -3.00 -12.88 21.23
CA ASN A 99 -4.23 -12.61 21.98
C ASN A 99 -4.00 -11.67 23.18
N THR A 100 -2.78 -11.64 23.73
CA THR A 100 -2.40 -10.74 24.84
C THR A 100 -1.90 -9.37 24.37
N MET A 101 -1.57 -9.25 23.08
CA MET A 101 -0.99 -8.06 22.45
C MET A 101 -1.79 -7.68 21.19
N PRO A 102 -2.96 -7.03 21.33
CA PRO A 102 -3.77 -6.60 20.20
C PRO A 102 -3.13 -5.43 19.45
N LEU A 103 -3.52 -5.23 18.18
CA LEU A 103 -2.93 -4.22 17.29
C LEU A 103 -3.03 -2.81 17.87
N LYS A 104 -4.16 -2.48 18.50
CA LYS A 104 -4.35 -1.21 19.20
C LYS A 104 -3.28 -0.94 20.25
N LYS A 105 -2.93 -1.95 21.06
CA LYS A 105 -1.93 -1.84 22.12
C LYS A 105 -0.52 -1.72 21.53
N MET A 106 -0.24 -2.41 20.42
CA MET A 106 1.04 -2.27 19.69
C MET A 106 1.22 -0.85 19.14
N LEU A 107 0.22 -0.31 18.43
CA LEU A 107 0.28 1.05 17.91
C LEU A 107 0.41 2.10 19.03
N TYR A 108 -0.25 1.88 20.16
CA TYR A 108 -0.07 2.72 21.33
C TYR A 108 1.37 2.71 21.82
N ILE A 109 1.99 1.53 21.96
CA ILE A 109 3.42 1.41 22.33
C ILE A 109 4.31 2.17 21.34
N LEU A 110 4.07 2.01 20.04
CA LEU A 110 4.87 2.68 19.00
C LEU A 110 4.79 4.21 19.12
N LYS A 111 3.58 4.76 19.33
CA LYS A 111 3.34 6.21 19.47
C LYS A 111 3.88 6.79 20.78
N GLN A 112 4.02 5.98 21.83
CA GLN A 112 4.53 6.41 23.13
C GLN A 112 6.07 6.35 23.23
N LYS A 113 6.75 5.80 22.21
CA LYS A 113 8.21 5.85 22.17
C LYS A 113 8.67 7.30 22.07
N GLN A 114 9.71 7.66 22.82
CA GLN A 114 10.36 8.98 22.71
C GLN A 114 11.57 8.93 21.76
N GLU A 115 12.17 7.75 21.61
CA GLU A 115 13.31 7.53 20.73
C GLU A 115 12.89 7.02 19.35
N PRO A 116 13.70 7.28 18.30
CA PRO A 116 13.52 6.67 16.99
C PRO A 116 13.44 5.14 17.06
N GLU A 117 12.34 4.57 16.61
CA GLU A 117 12.13 3.11 16.63
C GLU A 117 12.30 2.54 15.22
N LEU A 118 13.10 1.47 15.10
CA LEU A 118 13.26 0.77 13.83
C LEU A 118 11.97 0.04 13.49
N ILE A 119 11.29 0.48 12.43
CA ILE A 119 10.07 -0.18 11.98
C ILE A 119 10.33 -1.24 10.93
N TYR A 120 11.31 -1.03 10.05
CA TYR A 120 11.59 -1.97 8.97
C TYR A 120 13.09 -2.05 8.66
N ASP A 121 13.58 -3.26 8.42
CA ASP A 121 14.93 -3.54 7.94
C ASP A 121 14.83 -4.60 6.85
N ALA A 122 15.36 -4.31 5.67
CA ALA A 122 15.27 -5.19 4.53
C ALA A 122 16.38 -6.25 4.59
N GLU A 123 16.13 -7.37 3.92
CA GLU A 123 17.15 -8.39 3.73
C GLU A 123 18.27 -7.89 2.79
N PRO A 124 19.44 -8.55 2.78
CA PRO A 124 20.49 -8.26 1.81
C PRO A 124 19.98 -8.40 0.38
N HIS A 125 19.88 -7.28 -0.34
CA HIS A 125 19.30 -7.21 -1.69
C HIS A 125 20.23 -7.71 -2.81
N LYS A 126 21.24 -8.52 -2.49
CA LYS A 126 22.34 -8.87 -3.41
C LYS A 126 21.86 -9.53 -4.69
N LEU A 127 20.95 -10.50 -4.58
CA LEU A 127 20.33 -11.16 -5.72
C LEU A 127 19.55 -10.18 -6.60
N TYR A 128 18.86 -9.21 -6.00
CA TYR A 128 18.11 -8.20 -6.75
C TYR A 128 19.03 -7.32 -7.60
N PHE A 129 20.20 -6.93 -7.09
CA PHE A 129 21.19 -6.20 -7.87
C PHE A 129 21.68 -7.00 -9.08
N VAL A 130 22.02 -8.27 -8.89
CA VAL A 130 22.45 -9.14 -10.00
C VAL A 130 21.37 -9.22 -11.06
N PHE A 131 20.11 -9.48 -10.68
CA PHE A 131 19.01 -9.52 -11.63
C PHE A 131 18.84 -8.18 -12.36
N CYS A 132 18.84 -7.05 -11.64
CA CYS A 132 18.72 -5.72 -12.24
C CYS A 132 19.83 -5.47 -13.27
N TYR A 133 21.09 -5.77 -12.95
CA TYR A 133 22.20 -5.55 -13.89
C TYR A 133 22.16 -6.49 -15.09
N CYS A 134 21.80 -7.76 -14.89
CA CYS A 134 21.64 -8.70 -16.01
C CYS A 134 20.51 -8.28 -16.96
N PHE A 135 19.34 -7.92 -16.42
CA PHE A 135 18.23 -7.42 -17.25
C PHE A 135 18.59 -6.12 -17.95
N ALA A 136 19.24 -5.18 -17.26
CA ALA A 136 19.71 -3.94 -17.87
C ALA A 136 20.63 -4.20 -19.07
N LEU A 137 21.63 -5.08 -18.89
CA LEU A 137 22.56 -5.47 -19.95
C LEU A 137 21.83 -6.07 -21.15
N VAL A 138 20.91 -7.01 -20.92
CA VAL A 138 20.12 -7.64 -21.99
C VAL A 138 19.34 -6.58 -22.78
N PHE A 139 18.64 -5.66 -22.09
CA PHE A 139 17.89 -4.60 -22.74
C PHE A 139 18.76 -3.62 -23.52
N PHE A 140 19.96 -3.29 -23.03
CA PHE A 140 20.90 -2.47 -23.79
C PHE A 140 21.43 -3.19 -25.03
N ILE A 141 21.75 -4.49 -24.94
CA ILE A 141 22.14 -5.28 -26.12
C ILE A 141 21.01 -5.24 -27.16
N TYR A 142 19.76 -5.46 -26.74
CA TYR A 142 18.62 -5.36 -27.66
C TYR A 142 18.48 -3.96 -28.27
N ALA A 143 18.65 -2.89 -27.48
CA ALA A 143 18.61 -1.52 -27.98
C ALA A 143 19.68 -1.28 -29.07
N PHE A 144 20.94 -1.61 -28.77
CA PHE A 144 22.05 -1.43 -29.71
C PHE A 144 21.89 -2.29 -30.96
N ASN A 145 21.42 -3.53 -30.82
CA ASN A 145 21.17 -4.41 -31.95
C ASN A 145 20.03 -3.87 -32.85
N THR A 146 18.95 -3.38 -32.23
CA THR A 146 17.81 -2.78 -32.95
C THR A 146 18.25 -1.54 -33.72
N TYR A 147 19.08 -0.70 -33.10
CA TYR A 147 19.65 0.47 -33.75
C TYR A 147 20.60 0.09 -34.89
N SER A 148 21.50 -0.86 -34.67
CA SER A 148 22.48 -1.31 -35.67
C SER A 148 21.78 -1.85 -36.92
N ILE A 149 20.94 -2.88 -36.76
CA ILE A 149 20.20 -3.50 -37.88
C ILE A 149 19.26 -2.48 -38.53
N GLY A 150 18.54 -1.70 -37.71
CA GLY A 150 17.61 -0.69 -38.22
C GLY A 150 18.31 0.38 -39.05
N SER A 151 19.45 0.89 -38.58
CA SER A 151 20.22 1.91 -39.31
C SER A 151 20.77 1.38 -40.63
N GLU A 152 21.26 0.15 -40.67
CA GLU A 152 21.76 -0.50 -41.88
C GLU A 152 20.63 -0.69 -42.91
N LEU A 153 19.47 -1.17 -42.45
CA LEU A 153 18.29 -1.35 -43.31
C LEU A 153 17.79 -0.03 -43.89
N VAL A 154 17.73 1.04 -43.08
CA VAL A 154 17.29 2.36 -43.56
C VAL A 154 18.28 2.96 -44.57
N ILE A 155 19.58 2.81 -44.33
CA ILE A 155 20.62 3.26 -45.26
C ILE A 155 20.57 2.44 -46.56
N GLY A 156 20.34 1.12 -46.48
CA GLY A 156 20.13 0.25 -47.63
C GLY A 156 18.95 0.73 -48.49
N MET A 157 17.77 0.87 -47.89
CA MET A 157 16.56 1.34 -48.57
C MET A 157 16.74 2.72 -49.24
N TYR A 158 17.52 3.61 -48.61
CA TYR A 158 17.83 4.92 -49.19
C TYR A 158 18.75 4.83 -50.42
N LYS A 159 19.77 3.97 -50.36
CA LYS A 159 20.72 3.75 -51.45
C LYS A 159 20.07 3.05 -52.64
N ASP A 160 19.26 2.04 -52.37
CA ASP A 160 18.64 1.21 -53.39
C ASP A 160 17.52 1.98 -54.12
N ASN A 161 16.83 2.89 -53.42
CA ASN A 161 15.74 3.73 -53.95
C ASN A 161 14.75 2.93 -54.83
N ASP A 162 14.35 1.75 -54.37
CA ASP A 162 13.50 0.81 -55.14
C ASP A 162 12.19 1.43 -55.66
N MET A 163 11.70 2.48 -54.99
CA MET A 163 10.48 3.19 -55.35
C MET A 163 10.70 4.36 -56.32
N SER A 164 11.94 4.59 -56.79
CA SER A 164 12.31 5.67 -57.72
C SER A 164 11.78 7.06 -57.28
N LEU A 165 11.89 7.34 -55.98
CA LEU A 165 11.32 8.55 -55.39
C LEU A 165 12.17 9.78 -55.73
N ASP A 166 11.50 10.92 -55.86
CA ASP A 166 12.16 12.22 -55.95
C ASP A 166 12.98 12.53 -54.68
N ASN A 167 14.06 13.29 -54.82
CA ASN A 167 15.06 13.53 -53.77
C ASN A 167 14.46 14.06 -52.47
N LEU A 168 13.46 14.95 -52.55
CA LEU A 168 12.78 15.48 -51.37
C LEU A 168 11.98 14.40 -50.64
N LYS A 169 11.26 13.55 -51.38
CA LYS A 169 10.45 12.46 -50.80
C LYS A 169 11.34 11.35 -50.24
N LEU A 170 12.45 11.05 -50.92
CA LEU A 170 13.43 10.07 -50.47
C LEU A 170 14.09 10.49 -49.15
N ASN A 171 14.51 11.76 -49.03
CA ASN A 171 15.07 12.30 -47.79
C ASN A 171 14.02 12.32 -46.66
N LEU A 172 12.76 12.66 -46.97
CA LEU A 172 11.68 12.61 -45.98
C LEU A 172 11.45 11.17 -45.49
N GLN A 173 11.43 10.18 -46.40
CA GLN A 173 11.28 8.78 -46.05
C GLN A 173 12.44 8.27 -45.21
N LEU A 174 13.68 8.68 -45.51
CA LEU A 174 14.85 8.37 -44.68
C LEU A 174 14.66 8.89 -43.25
N ILE A 175 14.24 10.15 -43.09
CA ILE A 175 14.01 10.75 -41.77
C ILE A 175 12.90 10.00 -41.03
N MET A 176 11.79 9.68 -41.70
CA MET A 176 10.68 8.93 -41.11
C MET A 176 11.13 7.54 -40.65
N ASN A 177 11.87 6.82 -41.50
CA ASN A 177 12.35 5.49 -41.19
C ASN A 177 13.38 5.48 -40.05
N PHE A 178 14.29 6.45 -40.03
CA PHE A 178 15.17 6.66 -38.86
C PHE A 178 14.38 7.00 -37.60
N GLY A 179 13.30 7.78 -37.72
CA GLY A 179 12.37 8.04 -36.63
C GLY A 179 11.74 6.78 -36.06
N ILE A 180 11.33 5.84 -36.93
CA ILE A 180 10.80 4.53 -36.52
C ILE A 180 11.89 3.70 -35.82
N VAL A 181 13.09 3.61 -36.39
CA VAL A 181 14.23 2.89 -35.77
C VAL A 181 14.57 3.48 -34.40
N ALA A 182 14.60 4.81 -34.27
CA ALA A 182 14.85 5.49 -33.01
C ALA A 182 13.76 5.17 -31.97
N LEU A 183 12.49 5.18 -32.37
CA LEU A 183 11.38 4.84 -31.47
C LEU A 183 11.45 3.38 -31.00
N LEU A 184 11.76 2.44 -31.91
CA LEU A 184 11.93 1.02 -31.59
C LEU A 184 13.13 0.78 -30.66
N THR A 185 14.23 1.52 -30.86
CA THR A 185 15.42 1.48 -30.00
C THR A 185 15.15 2.04 -28.61
N LEU A 186 14.32 3.09 -28.51
CA LEU A 186 14.07 3.80 -27.27
C LEU A 186 13.38 2.92 -26.21
N GLY A 187 12.50 2.00 -26.62
CA GLY A 187 11.80 1.10 -25.71
C GLY A 187 12.74 0.26 -24.83
N PRO A 188 13.59 -0.60 -25.43
CA PRO A 188 14.60 -1.36 -24.69
C PRO A 188 15.58 -0.46 -23.92
N LEU A 189 15.97 0.69 -24.48
CA LEU A 189 16.87 1.63 -23.79
C LEU A 189 16.26 2.19 -22.49
N ILE A 190 14.99 2.59 -22.52
CA ILE A 190 14.25 3.02 -21.33
C ILE A 190 14.13 1.86 -20.34
N ALA A 191 13.78 0.65 -20.80
CA ALA A 191 13.67 -0.52 -19.94
C ALA A 191 15.01 -0.81 -19.22
N GLY A 192 16.12 -0.83 -19.94
CA GLY A 192 17.45 -1.03 -19.36
C GLY A 192 17.82 0.05 -18.35
N SER A 193 17.48 1.31 -18.64
CA SER A 193 17.68 2.44 -17.74
C SER A 193 16.86 2.31 -16.45
N VAL A 194 15.60 1.86 -16.54
CA VAL A 194 14.77 1.60 -15.36
C VAL A 194 15.40 0.53 -14.47
N PHE A 195 15.94 -0.56 -15.04
CA PHE A 195 16.61 -1.60 -14.26
C PHE A 195 17.88 -1.11 -13.57
N ILE A 196 18.67 -0.24 -14.20
CA ILE A 196 19.83 0.41 -13.55
C ILE A 196 19.39 1.28 -12.37
N LEU A 197 18.31 2.05 -12.54
CA LEU A 197 17.83 3.00 -11.54
C LEU A 197 17.01 2.33 -10.43
N PHE A 198 16.47 1.14 -10.67
CA PHE A 198 15.59 0.42 -9.75
C PHE A 198 16.15 0.31 -8.31
N PRO A 199 17.43 -0.04 -8.08
CA PRO A 199 17.93 -0.18 -6.73
C PRO A 199 17.91 1.10 -5.91
N SER A 200 17.99 2.27 -6.54
CA SER A 200 17.92 3.57 -5.85
C SER A 200 16.58 3.81 -5.14
N ARG A 201 15.53 3.08 -5.52
CA ARG A 201 14.18 3.16 -4.94
C ARG A 201 13.90 2.11 -3.87
N LEU A 202 14.79 1.13 -3.71
CA LEU A 202 14.68 0.10 -2.70
C LEU A 202 15.05 0.67 -1.32
N ILE A 203 14.11 0.56 -0.38
CA ILE A 203 14.31 0.95 1.01
C ILE A 203 15.11 -0.13 1.74
N ARG A 204 16.19 0.27 2.41
CA ARG A 204 17.04 -0.59 3.24
C ARG A 204 16.54 -0.64 4.66
N ARG A 205 16.40 0.53 5.29
CA ARG A 205 15.84 0.68 6.65
C ARG A 205 14.83 1.78 6.70
N MET A 206 13.89 1.63 7.62
CA MET A 206 12.92 2.64 7.96
C MET A 206 12.78 2.75 9.47
N TRP A 207 12.81 3.99 9.93
CA TRP A 207 12.70 4.42 11.31
C TRP A 207 11.45 5.26 11.47
N TYR A 208 10.70 4.98 12.52
CA TYR A 208 9.61 5.81 12.97
C TYR A 208 10.16 6.85 13.94
N LEU A 209 9.96 8.13 13.61
CA LEU A 209 10.37 9.26 14.41
C LEU A 209 9.13 9.80 15.15
N PRO A 210 9.01 9.52 16.46
CA PRO A 210 7.91 10.06 17.26
C PRO A 210 8.07 11.57 17.43
N GLY A 211 6.94 12.29 17.52
CA GLY A 211 6.94 13.74 17.70
C GLY A 211 5.54 14.33 17.53
N LYS A 212 5.43 15.67 17.64
CA LYS A 212 4.16 16.39 17.41
C LYS A 212 3.58 16.12 16.02
N ILE A 213 4.47 16.01 15.03
CA ILE A 213 4.16 15.47 13.71
C ILE A 213 5.00 14.21 13.56
N GLU A 214 4.34 13.09 13.28
CA GLU A 214 4.99 11.80 13.11
C GLU A 214 5.77 11.80 11.78
N HIS A 215 7.06 11.45 11.83
CA HIS A 215 7.91 11.37 10.65
C HIS A 215 8.43 9.95 10.45
N ILE A 216 8.78 9.65 9.22
CA ILE A 216 9.46 8.43 8.84
C ILE A 216 10.79 8.82 8.20
N ARG A 217 11.87 8.26 8.74
CA ARG A 217 13.21 8.36 8.17
C ARG A 217 13.58 7.02 7.56
N PHE A 218 13.91 6.98 6.29
CA PHE A 218 14.40 5.77 5.65
C PHE A 218 15.69 6.00 4.87
N THR A 219 16.40 4.90 4.66
CA THR A 219 17.64 4.83 3.89
C THR A 219 17.39 4.03 2.63
N THR A 220 17.92 4.48 1.50
CA THR A 220 17.85 3.73 0.23
C THR A 220 19.24 3.32 -0.22
N HIS A 221 19.32 2.47 -1.24
CA HIS A 221 20.62 2.16 -1.84
C HIS A 221 21.14 3.35 -2.65
N PRO A 222 22.43 3.71 -2.52
CA PRO A 222 23.03 4.71 -3.37
C PRO A 222 23.13 4.18 -4.80
N MET A 223 22.89 5.01 -5.80
CA MET A 223 23.04 4.61 -7.21
C MET A 223 24.45 4.07 -7.48
N ILE A 224 25.47 4.80 -7.04
CA ILE A 224 26.88 4.47 -7.22
C ILE A 224 27.40 3.75 -5.96
N PRO A 225 28.13 2.62 -6.09
CA PRO A 225 28.80 1.98 -4.95
C PRO A 225 29.78 2.94 -4.27
N TYR A 226 30.11 2.68 -3.00
CA TYR A 226 30.99 3.50 -2.16
C TYR A 226 30.46 4.90 -1.79
N ARG A 227 29.34 5.37 -2.37
CA ARG A 227 28.68 6.59 -1.89
C ARG A 227 27.87 6.33 -0.61
N PRO A 228 27.69 7.34 0.25
CA PRO A 228 26.80 7.23 1.39
C PRO A 228 25.35 6.96 0.95
N SER A 229 24.65 6.13 1.72
CA SER A 229 23.23 5.86 1.47
C SER A 229 22.41 7.14 1.68
N PRO A 230 21.53 7.51 0.73
CA PRO A 230 20.64 8.64 0.92
C PRO A 230 19.73 8.42 2.13
N VAL A 231 19.64 9.42 3.00
CA VAL A 231 18.72 9.44 4.14
C VAL A 231 17.60 10.40 3.81
N ILE A 232 16.37 9.90 3.79
CA ILE A 232 15.19 10.67 3.43
C ILE A 232 14.27 10.68 4.65
N THR A 233 13.82 11.87 5.06
CA THR A 233 12.85 12.04 6.14
C THR A 233 11.60 12.69 5.59
N LEU A 234 10.45 12.04 5.78
CA LEU A 234 9.15 12.49 5.29
C LEU A 234 8.11 12.42 6.41
N PRO A 235 7.13 13.33 6.45
CA PRO A 235 6.02 13.21 7.39
C PRO A 235 5.16 12.00 7.03
N LEU A 236 4.65 11.30 8.03
CA LEU A 236 3.82 10.10 7.84
C LEU A 236 2.55 10.41 7.02
N SER A 237 2.02 11.62 7.12
CA SER A 237 0.83 12.07 6.41
C SER A 237 1.00 12.08 4.89
N GLU A 238 2.22 12.29 4.38
CA GLU A 238 2.56 12.33 2.96
C GLU A 238 2.84 10.94 2.36
N LEU A 239 3.11 9.95 3.21
CA LEU A 239 3.31 8.58 2.77
C LEU A 239 1.97 7.84 2.72
N SER A 240 1.74 7.13 1.62
CA SER A 240 0.54 6.34 1.42
C SER A 240 0.85 5.10 0.61
N ARG A 241 0.21 3.98 0.90
CA ARG A 241 0.21 2.82 0.01
C ARG A 241 -1.06 2.81 -0.84
N HIS A 242 -1.02 2.09 -1.95
CA HIS A 242 -2.22 1.87 -2.74
C HIS A 242 -3.21 0.97 -1.96
N GLN A 243 -4.52 1.23 -2.07
CA GLN A 243 -5.54 0.53 -1.28
C GLN A 243 -5.58 -0.97 -1.58
N ARG A 244 -5.36 -1.36 -2.85
CA ARG A 244 -5.30 -2.77 -3.27
C ARG A 244 -4.03 -3.48 -2.81
N SER A 245 -2.92 -2.76 -2.63
CA SER A 245 -1.63 -3.32 -2.24
C SER A 245 -1.53 -3.39 -0.71
N ARG A 246 -2.25 -4.33 -0.10
CA ARG A 246 -2.15 -4.57 1.35
C ARG A 246 -0.83 -5.26 1.71
N ILE A 247 -0.27 -4.88 2.85
CA ILE A 247 1.00 -5.41 3.34
C ILE A 247 0.74 -6.72 4.09
N TRP A 248 -0.27 -6.75 4.98
CA TRP A 248 -0.69 -7.98 5.65
C TRP A 248 -1.38 -8.97 4.70
N THR A 249 -0.91 -10.21 4.73
CA THR A 249 -1.33 -11.35 3.90
C THR A 249 -1.52 -12.64 4.71
N ASN A 250 -1.33 -12.59 6.03
CA ASN A 250 -1.47 -13.73 6.95
C ASN A 250 -0.49 -14.90 6.69
N LYS A 251 0.60 -14.63 5.98
CA LYS A 251 1.61 -15.63 5.59
C LYS A 251 3.01 -15.19 6.01
N GLY A 252 3.80 -16.15 6.50
CA GLY A 252 5.14 -15.87 7.02
C GLY A 252 5.13 -15.27 8.43
N PHE A 253 6.32 -15.02 8.96
CA PHE A 253 6.51 -14.67 10.38
C PHE A 253 5.82 -13.35 10.78
N TYR A 254 5.93 -12.31 9.94
CA TYR A 254 5.26 -11.02 10.14
C TYR A 254 3.94 -10.90 9.37
N GLY A 255 3.46 -12.01 8.80
CA GLY A 255 2.30 -12.08 7.93
C GLY A 255 2.37 -11.21 6.67
N THR A 256 3.57 -10.87 6.20
CA THR A 256 3.81 -10.01 5.01
C THR A 256 4.14 -10.79 3.73
N ASN A 257 4.38 -12.10 3.86
CA ASN A 257 4.90 -12.93 2.76
C ASN A 257 3.80 -13.22 1.73
N ASP A 258 4.03 -12.88 0.48
CA ASP A 258 3.05 -13.06 -0.60
C ASP A 258 3.73 -13.57 -1.88
N SER A 259 2.94 -13.81 -2.94
CA SER A 259 3.50 -14.09 -4.26
C SER A 259 4.26 -12.89 -4.86
N SER A 260 3.88 -11.67 -4.48
CA SER A 260 4.65 -10.47 -4.80
C SER A 260 5.87 -10.38 -3.89
N PHE A 261 7.03 -10.01 -4.45
CA PHE A 261 8.25 -9.78 -3.65
C PHE A 261 8.23 -8.41 -2.96
N PHE A 262 7.54 -7.44 -3.54
CA PHE A 262 7.58 -6.05 -3.11
C PHE A 262 6.18 -5.50 -2.82
N PHE A 263 6.14 -4.43 -2.02
CA PHE A 263 5.02 -3.51 -1.98
C PHE A 263 5.52 -2.08 -2.14
N PHE A 264 4.61 -1.21 -2.57
CA PHE A 264 4.93 0.15 -2.98
C PHE A 264 4.38 1.17 -2.00
N VAL A 265 5.24 2.09 -1.56
CA VAL A 265 4.87 3.25 -0.75
C VAL A 265 5.03 4.50 -1.59
N LYS A 266 3.94 5.23 -1.79
CA LYS A 266 3.88 6.44 -2.59
C LYS A 266 3.96 7.68 -1.70
N GLU A 267 4.84 8.59 -2.08
CA GLU A 267 4.92 9.92 -1.52
C GLU A 267 3.94 10.86 -2.26
N LYS A 268 3.21 11.68 -1.51
CA LYS A 268 2.27 12.67 -2.07
C LYS A 268 3.05 13.64 -2.97
N GLY A 269 2.55 13.86 -4.19
CA GLY A 269 3.18 14.75 -5.17
C GLY A 269 4.27 14.11 -6.04
N LYS A 270 4.75 12.90 -5.71
CA LYS A 270 5.70 12.16 -6.57
C LYS A 270 5.02 11.05 -7.37
N LYS A 271 5.45 10.89 -8.63
CA LYS A 271 4.95 9.84 -9.53
C LYS A 271 5.56 8.47 -9.21
N SER A 272 6.85 8.45 -8.83
CA SER A 272 7.59 7.20 -8.59
C SER A 272 7.43 6.76 -7.13
N PRO A 273 6.96 5.52 -6.88
CA PRO A 273 6.85 4.98 -5.54
C PRO A 273 8.21 4.50 -5.00
N TRP A 274 8.32 4.48 -3.69
CA TRP A 274 9.35 3.76 -2.96
C TRP A 274 9.00 2.28 -2.89
N ILE A 275 10.03 1.43 -2.91
CA ILE A 275 9.89 -0.02 -3.00
C ILE A 275 10.38 -0.63 -1.70
N MET A 276 9.55 -1.47 -1.10
CA MET A 276 9.86 -2.23 0.11
C MET A 276 9.75 -3.71 -0.17
N ASP A 277 10.73 -4.48 0.29
CA ASP A 277 10.72 -5.94 0.26
C ASP A 277 9.80 -6.51 1.35
N ARG A 278 8.98 -7.50 0.98
CA ARG A 278 8.08 -8.23 1.89
C ARG A 278 8.79 -9.23 2.78
N LYS A 279 10.04 -9.61 2.45
CA LYS A 279 10.84 -10.58 3.21
C LYS A 279 11.67 -9.99 4.36
N GLY A 280 11.64 -8.67 4.52
CA GLY A 280 12.37 -7.98 5.59
C GLY A 280 11.83 -8.21 7.01
N PHE A 281 12.51 -7.60 7.97
CA PHE A 281 12.02 -7.39 9.32
C PHE A 281 10.91 -6.33 9.32
N PHE A 282 9.79 -6.63 9.99
CA PHE A 282 8.72 -5.69 10.25
C PHE A 282 8.52 -5.56 11.76
N TRP A 283 8.37 -4.33 12.23
CA TRP A 283 8.06 -4.08 13.62
C TRP A 283 6.66 -4.56 13.95
N GLY A 284 6.63 -5.58 14.80
CA GLY A 284 5.45 -6.30 15.21
C GLY A 284 4.83 -7.13 14.11
N ASP A 285 4.08 -6.51 13.21
CA ASP A 285 3.20 -7.19 12.27
C ASP A 285 2.92 -6.29 11.03
N GLY A 286 2.75 -6.87 9.84
CA GLY A 286 2.36 -6.15 8.62
C GLY A 286 1.09 -5.28 8.76
N ARG A 287 0.18 -5.60 9.69
CA ARG A 287 -1.01 -4.79 10.00
C ARG A 287 -0.68 -3.40 10.55
N VAL A 288 0.45 -3.27 11.27
CA VAL A 288 0.93 -1.95 11.74
C VAL A 288 1.20 -1.05 10.53
N PHE A 289 1.81 -1.61 9.49
CA PHE A 289 2.12 -0.91 8.25
C PHE A 289 0.87 -0.58 7.44
N ASP A 290 -0.14 -1.44 7.49
CA ASP A 290 -1.45 -1.15 6.89
C ASP A 290 -2.18 0.02 7.55
N VAL A 291 -2.00 0.21 8.86
CA VAL A 291 -2.52 1.39 9.56
C VAL A 291 -1.67 2.63 9.24
N LEU A 292 -0.34 2.52 9.30
CA LEU A 292 0.56 3.65 9.06
C LEU A 292 0.49 4.19 7.62
N PHE A 293 0.61 3.32 6.62
CA PHE A 293 0.67 3.71 5.20
C PHE A 293 -0.68 3.55 4.48
N GLY A 294 -1.50 2.58 4.88
CA GLY A 294 -2.81 2.34 4.27
C GLY A 294 -3.88 3.30 4.79
N LYS A 295 -3.61 4.00 5.91
CA LYS A 295 -4.57 4.85 6.62
C LYS A 295 -5.88 4.09 6.92
N GLU A 296 -5.76 2.77 7.11
CA GLU A 296 -6.88 1.92 7.47
C GLU A 296 -7.24 2.11 8.94
N THR A 297 -8.51 1.95 9.29
CA THR A 297 -8.92 1.92 10.69
C THR A 297 -8.31 0.69 11.37
N ILE A 298 -8.05 0.77 12.67
CA ILE A 298 -7.45 -0.33 13.45
C ILE A 298 -8.29 -1.60 13.30
N GLU A 299 -9.62 -1.48 13.36
CA GLU A 299 -10.55 -2.60 13.17
C GLU A 299 -10.43 -3.25 11.78
N GLN A 300 -10.26 -2.44 10.73
CA GLN A 300 -10.13 -2.92 9.37
C GLN A 300 -8.81 -3.66 9.15
N ALA A 301 -7.74 -3.19 9.79
CA ALA A 301 -6.43 -3.84 9.77
C ALA A 301 -6.45 -5.15 10.59
N GLU A 302 -7.12 -5.18 11.75
CA GLU A 302 -7.27 -6.39 12.56
C GLU A 302 -8.04 -7.50 11.84
N ARG A 303 -9.11 -7.17 11.11
CA ARG A 303 -9.90 -8.14 10.34
C ARG A 303 -9.14 -8.80 9.19
N GLY A 304 -8.08 -8.17 8.68
CA GLY A 304 -7.22 -8.79 7.65
C GLY A 304 -7.89 -9.08 6.30
N GLU A 305 -9.15 -8.67 6.06
CA GLU A 305 -9.91 -8.97 4.83
C GLU A 305 -9.32 -8.36 3.55
N LYS A 306 -9.03 -9.16 2.54
CA LYS A 306 -8.48 -8.68 1.26
C LYS A 306 -9.46 -7.72 0.57
N PHE A 307 -8.93 -6.84 -0.30
CA PHE A 307 -9.76 -5.89 -1.04
C PHE A 307 -10.83 -6.60 -1.89
N ASP A 308 -10.46 -7.68 -2.57
CA ASP A 308 -11.38 -8.48 -3.39
C ASP A 308 -12.46 -9.17 -2.55
N GLU A 309 -12.12 -9.60 -1.33
CA GLU A 309 -13.08 -10.17 -0.39
C GLU A 309 -14.10 -9.12 0.08
N LYS A 310 -13.66 -7.88 0.30
CA LYS A 310 -14.57 -6.76 0.63
C LYS A 310 -15.53 -6.48 -0.51
N ILE A 311 -15.03 -6.42 -1.75
CA ILE A 311 -15.88 -6.26 -2.93
C ILE A 311 -16.84 -7.45 -3.07
N GLY A 312 -16.35 -8.67 -2.87
CA GLY A 312 -17.16 -9.89 -2.92
C GLY A 312 -18.28 -9.89 -1.87
N LYS A 313 -17.99 -9.49 -0.63
CA LYS A 313 -18.99 -9.33 0.43
C LYS A 313 -20.00 -8.23 0.12
N MET A 314 -19.54 -7.10 -0.42
CA MET A 314 -20.41 -6.00 -0.85
C MET A 314 -21.36 -6.43 -1.97
N MET A 315 -20.86 -7.14 -2.99
CA MET A 315 -21.69 -7.68 -4.07
C MET A 315 -22.67 -8.74 -3.58
N LYS A 316 -22.27 -9.61 -2.64
CA LYS A 316 -23.19 -10.60 -2.03
C LYS A 316 -24.31 -9.91 -1.25
N LYS A 317 -23.99 -8.90 -0.43
CA LYS A 317 -24.99 -8.09 0.28
C LYS A 317 -25.95 -7.39 -0.68
N GLY A 318 -25.43 -6.77 -1.74
CA GLY A 318 -26.27 -6.15 -2.77
C GLY A 318 -27.22 -7.16 -3.42
N LYS A 319 -26.75 -8.36 -3.76
CA LYS A 319 -27.61 -9.44 -4.30
C LYS A 319 -28.64 -9.94 -3.29
N GLU A 320 -28.31 -10.01 -2.01
CA GLU A 320 -29.24 -10.40 -0.95
C GLU A 320 -30.32 -9.34 -0.72
N GLU A 321 -29.93 -8.06 -0.72
CA GLU A 321 -30.85 -6.93 -0.65
C GLU A 321 -31.77 -6.88 -1.88
N GLU A 322 -31.25 -7.09 -3.08
CA GLU A 322 -32.07 -7.24 -4.28
C GLU A 322 -33.06 -8.39 -4.16
N LYS A 323 -32.64 -9.54 -3.61
CA LYS A 323 -33.54 -10.67 -3.37
C LYS A 323 -34.61 -10.34 -2.33
N LYS A 324 -34.28 -9.59 -1.28
CA LYS A 324 -35.26 -9.11 -0.28
C LYS A 324 -36.25 -8.14 -0.91
N LEU A 325 -35.79 -7.14 -1.66
CA LEU A 325 -36.64 -6.18 -2.37
C LEU A 325 -37.54 -6.86 -3.40
N LYS A 326 -37.03 -7.85 -4.14
CA LYS A 326 -37.84 -8.67 -5.06
C LYS A 326 -38.95 -9.42 -4.33
N LYS A 327 -38.68 -9.96 -3.13
CA LYS A 327 -39.67 -10.64 -2.30
C LYS A 327 -40.70 -9.67 -1.70
N GLU A 328 -40.26 -8.49 -1.26
CA GLU A 328 -41.14 -7.49 -0.63
C GLU A 328 -42.03 -6.74 -1.63
N LEU A 329 -41.50 -6.37 -2.79
CA LEU A 329 -42.18 -5.49 -3.75
C LEU A 329 -42.80 -6.24 -4.94
N GLY A 330 -42.39 -7.49 -5.18
CA GLY A 330 -42.94 -8.36 -6.23
C GLY A 330 -42.65 -7.89 -7.66
N PHE A 331 -43.61 -8.08 -8.57
CA PHE A 331 -43.50 -7.63 -9.97
C PHE A 331 -43.34 -6.10 -10.03
N GLY A 332 -42.37 -5.62 -10.81
CA GLY A 332 -42.03 -4.20 -10.89
C GLY A 332 -41.25 -3.63 -9.69
N TRP A 333 -40.61 -4.48 -8.88
CA TRP A 333 -39.86 -4.07 -7.67
C TRP A 333 -38.89 -2.90 -7.87
N ARG A 334 -38.26 -2.78 -9.05
CA ARG A 334 -37.34 -1.67 -9.37
C ARG A 334 -38.05 -0.31 -9.33
N TYR A 335 -39.21 -0.21 -9.99
CA TYR A 335 -40.00 1.02 -10.05
C TYR A 335 -40.60 1.36 -8.68
N LYS A 336 -41.07 0.33 -7.94
CA LYS A 336 -41.61 0.51 -6.58
C LYS A 336 -40.53 0.95 -5.58
N ALA A 337 -39.32 0.40 -5.68
CA ALA A 337 -38.18 0.80 -4.85
C ALA A 337 -37.76 2.24 -5.17
N GLN A 338 -37.72 2.61 -6.45
CA GLN A 338 -37.40 3.97 -6.88
C GLN A 338 -38.45 4.98 -6.40
N GLY A 339 -39.74 4.64 -6.48
CA GLY A 339 -40.83 5.47 -5.94
C GLY A 339 -40.74 5.63 -4.41
N LYS A 340 -40.41 4.56 -3.68
CA LYS A 340 -40.23 4.60 -2.22
C LYS A 340 -39.08 5.52 -1.80
N LEU A 341 -37.94 5.42 -2.47
CA LEU A 341 -36.79 6.30 -2.23
C LEU A 341 -37.12 7.78 -2.51
N MET A 342 -37.87 8.05 -3.59
CA MET A 342 -38.31 9.40 -3.95
C MET A 342 -39.24 10.01 -2.88
N ILE A 343 -40.16 9.22 -2.32
CA ILE A 343 -41.02 9.64 -1.20
C ILE A 343 -40.20 9.89 0.07
N GLU A 344 -39.24 9.01 0.38
CA GLU A 344 -38.36 9.17 1.54
C GLU A 344 -37.49 10.43 1.45
N ASP A 345 -36.95 10.76 0.26
CA ASP A 345 -36.15 11.95 0.04
C ASP A 345 -37.00 13.23 0.05
N LEU A 346 -38.22 13.22 -0.50
CA LEU A 346 -39.18 14.33 -0.37
C LEU A 346 -39.57 14.58 1.09
N ASN A 347 -39.71 13.51 1.89
CA ASN A 347 -40.01 13.64 3.32
C ASN A 347 -38.80 14.16 4.13
N LYS A 348 -37.57 13.81 3.75
CA LYS A 348 -36.35 14.41 4.34
C LYS A 348 -36.23 15.89 3.98
N LEU A 349 -36.48 16.27 2.73
CA LEU A 349 -36.51 17.66 2.29
C LEU A 349 -37.58 18.47 3.02
N LYS A 350 -38.81 17.94 3.14
CA LYS A 350 -39.86 18.58 3.96
C LYS A 350 -39.47 18.73 5.43
N LYS A 351 -38.75 17.76 6.01
CA LYS A 351 -38.24 17.88 7.39
C LYS A 351 -37.14 18.92 7.53
N ILE A 352 -36.26 19.08 6.53
CA ILE A 352 -35.23 20.13 6.52
C ILE A 352 -35.90 21.50 6.39
N ILE A 353 -36.80 21.67 5.42
CA ILE A 353 -37.56 22.91 5.21
C ILE A 353 -38.40 23.27 6.46
N LYS A 354 -39.04 22.29 7.10
CA LYS A 354 -39.81 22.50 8.33
C LYS A 354 -38.92 22.81 9.54
N LYS A 355 -37.67 22.33 9.55
CA LYS A 355 -36.69 22.63 10.61
C LYS A 355 -36.13 24.04 10.44
N ASP A 356 -35.86 24.46 9.19
CA ASP A 356 -35.46 25.83 8.89
C ASP A 356 -36.61 26.82 9.19
N SER A 357 -37.86 26.48 8.87
CA SER A 357 -39.03 27.32 9.19
C SER A 357 -39.41 27.37 10.68
N ILE A 358 -38.97 26.41 11.50
CA ILE A 358 -39.17 26.45 12.96
C ILE A 358 -38.04 27.24 13.65
N THR A 359 -36.88 27.38 13.00
CA THR A 359 -35.75 28.14 13.56
C THR A 359 -35.90 29.65 13.35
N ASP A 360 -36.77 30.08 12.44
CA ASP A 360 -37.14 31.51 12.24
C ASP A 360 -38.32 32.00 13.12
N GLY A 361 -38.89 31.13 13.97
CA GLY A 361 -40.03 31.48 14.85
C GLY A 361 -39.68 31.93 16.27
N SER A 362 -38.39 31.99 16.64
CA SER A 362 -37.98 32.43 17.97
C SER A 362 -36.66 33.20 17.91
N LYS A 363 -36.77 34.51 17.66
CA LYS A 363 -35.88 35.57 18.16
C LYS A 363 -36.48 36.93 17.79
N ASN A 364 -37.32 37.45 18.69
CA ASN A 364 -37.55 38.87 18.79
C ASN A 364 -36.71 39.39 19.96
N GLY A 365 -35.91 40.44 19.71
CA GLY A 365 -35.14 41.17 20.71
C GLY A 365 -33.62 40.96 20.64
N ASP A 366 -32.95 41.57 19.65
CA ASP A 366 -32.02 42.66 19.95
C ASP A 366 -31.42 43.26 18.67
N SER A 367 -31.54 44.58 18.60
CA SER A 367 -31.12 45.49 17.54
C SER A 367 -29.62 45.45 17.22
N LYS A 368 -29.25 45.53 15.93
CA LYS A 368 -28.40 46.62 15.39
C LYS A 368 -28.11 46.47 13.88
N SER A 369 -28.72 47.38 13.12
CA SER A 369 -28.20 48.15 11.97
C SER A 369 -27.42 47.45 10.83
N LEU A 370 -28.02 47.50 9.64
CA LEU A 370 -27.33 47.72 8.36
C LEU A 370 -27.04 49.23 8.18
N PRO A 371 -25.99 49.59 7.43
CA PRO A 371 -26.21 50.30 6.17
C PRO A 371 -25.50 49.54 5.04
N GLY A 372 -26.08 49.36 3.86
CA GLY A 372 -26.40 50.44 2.93
C GLY A 372 -25.37 50.34 1.79
N GLY A 373 -25.80 49.86 0.62
CA GLY A 373 -24.97 49.87 -0.58
C GLY A 373 -24.89 51.27 -1.18
N ASN A 374 -23.86 51.52 -1.99
CA ASN A 374 -23.97 52.12 -3.32
C ASN A 374 -22.62 52.11 -4.06
N GLU A 375 -22.75 51.81 -5.35
CA GLU A 375 -22.07 52.38 -6.53
C GLU A 375 -20.55 52.26 -6.72
N GLU A 376 -20.23 51.49 -7.77
CA GLU A 376 -19.38 51.85 -8.92
C GLU A 376 -18.44 53.06 -8.77
N ASP A 377 -17.13 52.83 -8.99
CA ASP A 377 -16.43 53.61 -10.01
C ASP A 377 -15.17 52.92 -10.55
N GLN A 378 -14.90 53.22 -11.80
CA GLN A 378 -13.92 52.59 -12.69
C GLN A 378 -12.49 53.11 -12.53
N LYS A 379 -11.57 52.46 -13.28
CA LYS A 379 -10.30 52.96 -13.85
C LYS A 379 -9.05 52.89 -12.95
N THR A 380 -8.20 51.87 -13.13
CA THR A 380 -7.08 51.76 -14.11
C THR A 380 -5.80 52.50 -13.72
N VAL A 381 -4.68 51.76 -13.80
CA VAL A 381 -3.33 52.19 -14.25
C VAL A 381 -2.51 52.91 -13.14
N ASN A 382 -1.27 52.54 -12.78
CA ASN A 382 -0.15 52.06 -13.58
C ASN A 382 0.97 51.42 -12.71
N LYS A 383 1.68 50.48 -13.33
CA LYS A 383 3.14 50.19 -13.27
C LYS A 383 3.98 50.77 -12.11
N LYS A 384 4.71 49.87 -11.46
CA LYS A 384 6.16 49.74 -11.69
C LYS A 384 6.62 48.29 -11.54
#